data_AF-A0A099NYK9-F1
#
_entry.id   AF-A0A099NYK9-F1
#
_cell.length_a   1.000
_cell.length_b   1.000
_cell.length_c   1.000
_cell.angle_alpha   90.00
_cell.angle_beta   90.00
_cell.angle_gamma   90.00
#
_symmetry.space_group_name_H-M   'P 1'
#
loop_
_entity.id
_entity.type
_entity.pdbx_description
1 polymer ?
#
loop_
_entity_poly.entity_id
_entity_poly.type
_entity_poly.pdbx_seq_one_letter_code
_entity_poly.pdbx_strand_id
1 'polypeptide(L)'
;MVIKGRGRYPKKKPVEIESPTPHILKLASLKRQDAADKALELLHEVAALVAPVMSHYGFKVGLLCEMYPKDKCLLGLNVNRGQKICLRLRSPTDNKWFLCRDEIVGTMLHELTHNWHGAHDNTFYKTLEELKDKYLEFQVNSSLRNSTYRNNFSAPRPLRFSANKPKAKYTTRVSKLGTNKTLTTPTQLDPSTLRAILFKAAQRRINDTKICADVESAKLSNVPEDDELKIIEVISLDTDITNSQRGIEQLSSSDDPHDSPEVIVLD
;
A
#
# COMPACT_ATOMS: atom_id res chain seq x y z
N MET A 1 34.04 39.45 26.61
CA MET A 1 32.86 40.02 25.91
C MET A 1 32.27 38.91 25.04
N VAL A 2 31.14 38.31 25.43
CA VAL A 2 30.55 37.16 24.72
C VAL A 2 29.69 37.68 23.57
N ILE A 3 30.14 37.48 22.34
CA ILE A 3 29.43 37.87 21.12
C ILE A 3 28.24 36.91 20.97
N LYS A 4 27.03 37.37 21.31
CA LYS A 4 25.79 36.63 21.02
C LYS A 4 25.63 36.53 19.50
N GLY A 5 25.84 35.35 18.93
CA GLY A 5 25.62 35.08 17.51
C GLY A 5 24.18 35.41 17.11
N ARG A 6 24.00 36.41 16.24
CA ARG A 6 22.71 36.82 15.66
C ARG A 6 22.39 36.01 14.41
N GLY A 7 22.46 34.69 14.49
CA GLY A 7 22.04 33.80 13.41
C GLY A 7 20.67 33.21 13.71
N ARG A 8 19.65 33.54 12.93
CA ARG A 8 18.45 32.68 12.88
C ARG A 8 18.85 31.45 12.05
N TYR A 9 18.84 30.27 12.66
CA TYR A 9 19.02 29.04 11.91
C TYR A 9 17.93 28.96 10.82
N PRO A 10 18.28 28.68 9.56
CA PRO A 10 17.28 28.50 8.53
C PRO A 10 16.38 27.33 8.94
N LYS A 11 15.06 27.58 8.98
CA LYS A 11 14.09 26.50 9.18
C LYS A 11 14.28 25.53 8.02
N LYS A 12 14.57 24.26 8.29
CA LYS A 12 14.61 23.22 7.25
C LYS A 12 13.28 23.26 6.50
N LYS A 13 13.34 23.39 5.17
CA LYS A 13 12.14 23.26 4.33
C LYS A 13 11.53 21.88 4.62
N PRO A 14 10.21 21.76 4.79
CA PRO A 14 9.56 20.45 4.84
C PRO A 14 9.99 19.66 3.61
N VAL A 15 10.42 18.42 3.81
CA VAL A 15 10.69 17.53 2.68
C VAL A 15 9.33 17.23 2.04
N GLU A 16 9.10 17.78 0.85
CA GLU A 16 7.97 17.42 0.01
C GLU A 16 8.30 16.08 -0.65
N ILE A 17 7.90 14.99 0.01
CA ILE A 17 7.98 13.65 -0.56
C ILE A 17 6.64 13.40 -1.25
N GLU A 18 6.61 13.52 -2.58
CA GLU A 18 5.45 13.13 -3.38
C GLU A 18 5.10 11.66 -3.10
N SER A 19 3.81 11.31 -3.13
CA SER A 19 3.44 9.91 -2.90
C SER A 19 4.04 9.02 -3.99
N PRO A 20 4.44 7.79 -3.66
CA PRO A 20 5.06 6.90 -4.64
C PRO A 20 4.07 6.33 -5.66
N THR A 21 2.76 6.50 -5.43
CA THR A 21 1.74 5.73 -6.14
C THR A 21 0.50 6.57 -6.43
N PRO A 22 -0.15 6.39 -7.59
CA PRO A 22 -1.39 7.10 -7.91
C PRO A 22 -2.62 6.57 -7.14
N HIS A 23 -2.47 5.46 -6.41
CA HIS A 23 -3.57 4.79 -5.71
C HIS A 23 -3.78 5.33 -4.28
N ILE A 24 -2.82 6.09 -3.75
CA ILE A 24 -2.87 6.70 -2.42
C ILE A 24 -2.76 8.21 -2.59
N LEU A 25 -3.79 8.96 -2.17
CA LEU A 25 -3.86 10.41 -2.46
C LEU A 25 -3.07 11.28 -1.49
N LYS A 26 -2.90 10.87 -0.24
CA LYS A 26 -2.18 11.66 0.77
C LYS A 26 -1.44 10.74 1.74
N LEU A 27 -0.25 11.17 2.15
CA LEU A 27 0.53 10.52 3.21
C LEU A 27 0.68 11.47 4.39
N ALA A 28 0.56 10.96 5.61
CA ALA A 28 0.78 11.79 6.80
C ALA A 28 1.42 11.07 7.98
N SER A 29 2.35 11.75 8.65
CA SER A 29 2.97 11.28 9.91
C SER A 29 2.56 12.15 11.10
N LEU A 30 2.73 11.63 12.32
CA LEU A 30 2.38 12.35 13.55
C LEU A 30 3.41 13.45 13.85
N LYS A 31 2.99 14.72 13.89
CA LYS A 31 3.87 15.88 14.19
C LYS A 31 4.47 15.82 15.59
N ARG A 32 3.72 15.26 16.55
CA ARG A 32 4.08 15.19 17.97
C ARG A 32 5.15 14.16 18.31
N GLN A 33 5.45 13.25 17.38
CA GLN A 33 6.41 12.18 17.61
C GLN A 33 7.79 12.53 17.04
N ASP A 34 8.84 12.09 17.72
CA ASP A 34 10.21 12.26 17.24
C ASP A 34 10.42 11.53 15.91
N ALA A 35 11.30 12.07 15.06
CA ALA A 35 11.63 11.50 13.75
C ALA A 35 10.40 11.30 12.83
N ALA A 36 9.48 12.27 12.80
CA ALA A 36 8.31 12.27 11.91
C ALA A 36 8.66 12.13 10.42
N ASP A 37 9.85 12.60 10.00
CA ASP A 37 10.32 12.46 8.62
C ASP A 37 10.62 10.99 8.27
N LYS A 38 11.26 10.24 9.18
CA LYS A 38 11.52 8.80 9.02
C LYS A 38 10.22 7.98 8.99
N ALA A 39 9.22 8.38 9.80
CA ALA A 39 7.90 7.76 9.76
C ALA A 39 7.25 7.94 8.37
N LEU A 40 7.43 9.10 7.75
CA LEU A 40 6.90 9.40 6.43
C LEU A 40 7.64 8.61 5.33
N GLU A 41 8.97 8.53 5.40
CA GLU A 41 9.77 7.65 4.52
C GLU A 41 9.28 6.20 4.59
N LEU A 42 9.00 5.69 5.79
CA LEU A 42 8.49 4.33 5.97
C LEU A 42 7.09 4.14 5.38
N LEU A 43 6.20 5.12 5.55
CA LEU A 43 4.88 5.10 4.89
C LEU A 43 5.01 5.11 3.37
N HIS A 44 5.94 5.91 2.85
CA HIS A 44 6.24 5.97 1.43
C HIS A 44 6.77 4.61 0.91
N GLU A 45 7.72 3.98 1.62
CA GLU A 45 8.19 2.63 1.28
C GLU A 45 7.06 1.60 1.27
N VAL A 46 6.20 1.60 2.30
CA VAL A 46 5.05 0.68 2.40
C VAL A 46 4.08 0.90 1.25
N ALA A 47 3.74 2.16 0.94
CA ALA A 47 2.88 2.54 -0.17
C ALA A 47 3.44 2.03 -1.51
N ALA A 48 4.73 2.21 -1.77
CA ALA A 48 5.40 1.74 -2.98
C ALA A 48 5.35 0.20 -3.10
N LEU A 49 5.54 -0.52 -1.98
CA LEU A 49 5.51 -1.98 -1.97
C LEU A 49 4.12 -2.55 -2.25
N VAL A 50 3.05 -1.93 -1.74
CA VAL A 50 1.68 -2.41 -1.95
C VAL A 50 1.06 -1.92 -3.26
N ALA A 51 1.68 -0.95 -3.95
CA ALA A 51 1.20 -0.37 -5.20
C ALA A 51 0.78 -1.41 -6.26
N PRO A 52 1.57 -2.48 -6.53
CA PRO A 52 1.21 -3.47 -7.54
C PRO A 52 -0.06 -4.25 -7.16
N VAL A 53 -0.22 -4.57 -5.87
CA VAL A 53 -1.42 -5.24 -5.35
C VAL A 53 -2.62 -4.31 -5.47
N MET A 54 -2.47 -3.05 -5.08
CA MET A 54 -3.55 -2.06 -5.20
C MET A 54 -3.97 -1.87 -6.66
N SER A 55 -3.03 -1.83 -7.59
CA SER A 55 -3.32 -1.70 -9.03
C SER A 55 -4.05 -2.94 -9.57
N HIS A 56 -3.61 -4.14 -9.19
CA HIS A 56 -4.22 -5.39 -9.65
C HIS A 56 -5.69 -5.52 -9.21
N TYR A 57 -6.00 -5.12 -7.98
CA TYR A 57 -7.35 -5.22 -7.41
C TYR A 57 -8.18 -3.93 -7.49
N GLY A 58 -7.60 -2.85 -8.02
CA GLY A 58 -8.27 -1.55 -8.15
C GLY A 58 -8.52 -0.82 -6.82
N PHE A 59 -7.72 -1.09 -5.79
CA PHE A 59 -7.84 -0.41 -4.51
C PHE A 59 -7.41 1.06 -4.62
N LYS A 60 -8.17 1.93 -3.96
CA LYS A 60 -7.84 3.35 -3.79
C LYS A 60 -7.92 3.70 -2.32
N VAL A 61 -6.96 4.49 -1.86
CA VAL A 61 -6.91 4.98 -0.48
C VAL A 61 -6.78 6.50 -0.50
N GLY A 62 -7.65 7.18 0.24
CA GLY A 62 -7.61 8.64 0.34
C GLY A 62 -6.39 9.10 1.13
N LEU A 63 -6.36 8.80 2.42
CA LEU A 63 -5.26 9.15 3.32
C LEU A 63 -4.66 7.90 3.94
N LEU A 64 -3.34 7.72 3.80
CA LEU A 64 -2.58 6.75 4.58
C LEU A 64 -1.77 7.51 5.63
N CYS A 65 -2.05 7.27 6.91
CA CYS A 65 -1.39 8.01 7.99
C CYS A 65 -0.88 7.13 9.13
N GLU A 66 0.06 7.69 9.89
CA GLU A 66 0.55 7.10 11.13
C GLU A 66 -0.47 7.28 12.26
N MET A 67 -0.64 6.26 13.11
CA MET A 67 -1.31 6.37 14.41
C MET A 67 -0.46 5.76 15.53
N TYR A 68 -0.68 6.23 16.76
CA TYR A 68 -0.06 5.65 17.96
C TYR A 68 -1.08 5.58 19.10
N PRO A 69 -1.99 4.59 19.06
CA PRO A 69 -3.03 4.43 20.06
C PRO A 69 -2.45 3.98 21.42
N LYS A 70 -3.20 4.26 22.50
CA LYS A 70 -2.87 3.76 23.85
C LYS A 70 -2.94 2.22 23.91
N ASP A 71 -3.86 1.64 23.15
CA ASP A 71 -4.02 0.19 23.07
C ASP A 71 -2.84 -0.44 22.32
N LYS A 72 -2.11 -1.31 23.02
CA LYS A 72 -0.90 -1.96 22.48
C LYS A 72 -1.21 -2.95 21.36
N CYS A 73 -2.42 -3.52 21.35
CA CYS A 73 -2.85 -4.51 20.37
C CYS A 73 -3.36 -3.90 19.06
N LEU A 74 -3.63 -2.59 19.02
CA LEU A 74 -4.13 -1.93 17.82
C LEU A 74 -2.96 -1.55 16.90
N LEU A 75 -2.87 -2.24 15.75
CA LEU A 75 -1.81 -2.05 14.77
C LEU A 75 -2.28 -1.30 13.51
N GLY A 76 -3.54 -1.45 13.13
CA GLY A 76 -4.12 -0.86 11.93
C GLY A 76 -5.58 -0.48 12.17
N LEU A 77 -6.07 0.48 11.39
CA LEU A 77 -7.48 0.86 11.37
C LEU A 77 -7.86 1.37 9.98
N ASN A 78 -8.88 0.79 9.38
CA ASN A 78 -9.51 1.26 8.16
C ASN A 78 -10.81 2.01 8.46
N VAL A 79 -10.87 3.28 8.05
CA VAL A 79 -12.06 4.13 8.18
C VAL A 79 -12.74 4.24 6.81
N ASN A 80 -14.04 3.94 6.78
CA ASN A 80 -14.90 4.07 5.60
C ASN A 80 -14.36 3.37 4.35
N ARG A 81 -13.89 2.12 4.49
CA ARG A 81 -13.47 1.25 3.36
C ARG A 81 -12.41 1.90 2.45
N GLY A 82 -11.38 2.47 3.05
CA GLY A 82 -10.22 3.02 2.36
C GLY A 82 -10.23 4.55 2.25
N GLN A 83 -11.21 5.26 2.83
CA GLN A 83 -11.13 6.72 2.90
C GLN A 83 -9.90 7.16 3.68
N LYS A 84 -9.66 6.56 4.85
CA LYS A 84 -8.49 6.80 5.69
C LYS A 84 -8.01 5.47 6.27
N ILE A 85 -6.75 5.14 6.06
CA ILE A 85 -6.09 3.99 6.69
C ILE A 85 -5.02 4.51 7.63
N CYS A 86 -5.11 4.10 8.90
CA CYS A 86 -4.17 4.46 9.93
C CYS A 86 -3.32 3.24 10.30
N LEU A 87 -2.00 3.38 10.28
CA LEU A 87 -1.07 2.31 10.65
C LEU A 87 -0.21 2.71 11.84
N ARG A 88 0.02 1.75 12.74
CA ARG A 88 1.00 1.86 13.80
C ARG A 88 2.38 1.58 13.21
N LEU A 89 3.25 2.58 13.22
CA LEU A 89 4.63 2.43 12.72
C LEU A 89 5.65 2.16 13.85
N ARG A 90 5.27 2.45 15.10
CA ARG A 90 6.17 2.45 16.25
C ARG A 90 5.85 1.32 17.23
N SER A 91 6.88 0.84 17.92
CA SER A 91 6.74 -0.19 18.95
C SER A 91 5.77 0.25 20.06
N PRO A 92 4.91 -0.65 20.56
CA PRO A 92 3.97 -0.33 21.65
C PRO A 92 4.58 -0.03 23.00
N THR A 93 5.83 -0.46 23.21
CA THR A 93 6.54 -0.22 24.45
C THR A 93 7.31 1.10 24.38
N ASP A 94 7.94 1.37 23.24
CA ASP A 94 8.83 2.51 23.04
C ASP A 94 8.58 3.18 21.69
N ASN A 95 8.10 4.42 21.71
CA ASN A 95 7.79 5.22 20.52
C ASN A 95 9.04 5.62 19.68
N LYS A 96 10.25 5.42 20.22
CA LYS A 96 11.51 5.69 19.51
C LYS A 96 11.85 4.62 18.48
N TRP A 97 11.33 3.40 18.66
CA TRP A 97 11.61 2.27 17.79
C TRP A 97 10.47 2.05 16.80
N PHE A 98 10.84 1.79 15.54
CA PHE A 98 9.89 1.46 14.49
C PHE A 98 9.70 -0.05 14.41
N LEU A 99 8.51 -0.47 14.01
CA LEU A 99 8.20 -1.87 13.70
C LEU A 99 8.93 -2.31 12.44
N CYS A 100 9.05 -3.62 12.26
CA CYS A 100 9.65 -4.14 11.04
C CYS A 100 8.74 -3.81 9.85
N ARG A 101 9.35 -3.43 8.72
CA ARG A 101 8.61 -3.05 7.51
C ARG A 101 7.63 -4.15 7.07
N ASP A 102 8.04 -5.41 7.14
CA ASP A 102 7.20 -6.54 6.71
C ASP A 102 5.98 -6.73 7.61
N GLU A 103 6.08 -6.41 8.91
CA GLU A 103 4.94 -6.42 9.85
C GLU A 103 3.94 -5.30 9.51
N ILE A 104 4.46 -4.12 9.16
CA ILE A 104 3.63 -2.97 8.76
C ILE A 104 2.91 -3.29 7.44
N VAL A 105 3.60 -3.89 6.48
CA VAL A 105 2.95 -4.31 5.21
C VAL A 105 1.90 -5.38 5.47
N GLY A 106 2.17 -6.36 6.32
CA GLY A 106 1.18 -7.36 6.71
C GLY A 106 -0.09 -6.73 7.31
N THR A 107 0.07 -5.67 8.09
CA THR A 107 -1.03 -4.87 8.64
C THR A 107 -1.73 -4.07 7.53
N MET A 108 -0.99 -3.44 6.62
CA MET A 108 -1.56 -2.70 5.48
C MET A 108 -2.44 -3.60 4.59
N LEU A 109 -2.01 -4.84 4.31
CA LEU A 109 -2.81 -5.80 3.54
C LEU A 109 -4.10 -6.20 4.29
N HIS A 110 -4.04 -6.32 5.62
CA HIS A 110 -5.22 -6.53 6.46
C HIS A 110 -6.19 -5.34 6.37
N GLU A 111 -5.69 -4.12 6.49
CA GLU A 111 -6.54 -2.95 6.35
C GLU A 111 -7.12 -2.84 4.93
N LEU A 112 -6.38 -3.19 3.88
CA LEU A 112 -6.92 -3.20 2.52
C LEU A 112 -8.06 -4.22 2.35
N THR A 113 -7.99 -5.40 2.99
CA THR A 113 -9.12 -6.35 2.97
C THR A 113 -10.41 -5.76 3.56
N HIS A 114 -10.30 -4.82 4.51
CA HIS A 114 -11.45 -4.12 5.07
C HIS A 114 -12.18 -3.20 4.06
N ASN A 115 -11.61 -2.94 2.88
CA ASN A 115 -12.33 -2.26 1.81
C ASN A 115 -13.52 -3.08 1.27
N TRP A 116 -13.42 -4.41 1.31
CA TRP A 116 -14.50 -5.31 0.86
C TRP A 116 -15.24 -5.97 2.01
N HIS A 117 -14.52 -6.38 3.06
CA HIS A 117 -15.05 -7.20 4.15
C HIS A 117 -14.85 -6.51 5.51
N GLY A 118 -15.94 -6.08 6.15
CA GLY A 118 -15.85 -5.47 7.49
C GLY A 118 -15.50 -6.49 8.57
N ALA A 119 -16.31 -7.55 8.71
CA ALA A 119 -16.12 -8.56 9.73
C ALA A 119 -14.99 -9.56 9.39
N HIS A 120 -14.29 -10.05 10.43
CA HIS A 120 -13.24 -11.08 10.33
C HIS A 120 -13.81 -12.49 10.14
N ASP A 121 -14.61 -12.67 9.11
CA ASP A 121 -15.20 -13.95 8.76
C ASP A 121 -14.21 -14.85 7.99
N ASN A 122 -14.59 -16.10 7.75
CA ASN A 122 -13.77 -17.01 6.92
C ASN A 122 -13.49 -16.46 5.51
N THR A 123 -14.39 -15.64 4.96
CA THR A 123 -14.21 -14.96 3.67
C THR A 123 -13.14 -13.87 3.75
N PHE A 124 -13.09 -13.11 4.84
CA PHE A 124 -12.05 -12.13 5.11
C PHE A 124 -10.66 -12.80 5.15
N TYR A 125 -10.51 -13.90 5.89
CA TYR A 125 -9.21 -14.56 5.98
C TYR A 125 -8.76 -15.20 4.66
N LYS A 126 -9.70 -15.73 3.86
CA LYS A 126 -9.41 -16.24 2.52
C LYS A 126 -8.89 -15.14 1.60
N THR A 127 -9.59 -14.00 1.55
CA THR A 127 -9.15 -12.86 0.73
C THR A 127 -7.83 -12.27 1.23
N LEU A 128 -7.59 -12.25 2.55
CA LEU A 128 -6.31 -11.81 3.11
C LEU A 128 -5.15 -12.73 2.71
N GLU A 129 -5.37 -14.05 2.68
CA GLU A 129 -4.39 -15.02 2.20
C GLU A 129 -4.10 -14.80 0.71
N GLU A 130 -5.14 -14.65 -0.12
CA GLU A 130 -5.00 -14.33 -1.54
C GLU A 130 -4.20 -13.03 -1.79
N LEU A 131 -4.47 -11.96 -1.02
CA LEU A 131 -3.71 -10.72 -1.14
C LEU A 131 -2.24 -10.89 -0.74
N LYS A 132 -1.95 -11.67 0.30
CA LYS A 132 -0.58 -11.95 0.74
C LYS A 132 0.19 -12.78 -0.30
N ASP A 133 -0.46 -13.77 -0.90
CA ASP A 133 0.14 -14.57 -1.96
C ASP A 133 0.45 -13.72 -3.19
N LYS A 134 -0.49 -12.85 -3.60
CA LYS A 134 -0.24 -11.90 -4.70
C LYS A 134 0.84 -10.89 -4.39
N TYR A 135 0.89 -10.39 -3.16
CA TYR A 135 1.97 -9.51 -2.73
C TYR A 135 3.34 -10.19 -2.86
N LEU A 136 3.47 -11.44 -2.40
CA LEU A 136 4.71 -12.21 -2.50
C LEU A 136 5.07 -12.49 -3.98
N GLU A 137 4.08 -12.84 -4.80
CA GLU A 137 4.26 -13.02 -6.25
C GLU A 137 4.86 -11.75 -6.89
N PHE A 138 4.31 -10.57 -6.57
CA PHE A 138 4.84 -9.30 -7.08
C PHE A 138 6.24 -8.97 -6.56
N GLN A 139 6.53 -9.27 -5.30
CA GLN A 139 7.87 -9.10 -4.76
C GLN A 139 8.90 -9.95 -5.49
N VAL A 140 8.61 -11.24 -5.70
CA VAL A 140 9.50 -12.15 -6.43
C VAL A 140 9.67 -11.67 -7.86
N ASN A 141 8.58 -11.30 -8.54
CA ASN A 141 8.63 -10.80 -9.92
C ASN A 141 9.43 -9.49 -10.04
N SER A 142 9.29 -8.57 -9.08
CA SER A 142 10.09 -7.35 -9.02
C SER A 142 11.57 -7.66 -8.81
N SER A 143 11.90 -8.55 -7.88
CA SER A 143 13.27 -9.02 -7.65
C SER A 143 13.86 -9.70 -8.89
N LEU A 144 13.09 -10.50 -9.62
CA LEU A 144 13.56 -11.17 -10.83
C LEU A 144 13.78 -10.18 -11.99
N ARG A 145 12.93 -9.16 -12.14
CA ARG A 145 13.10 -8.10 -13.15
C ARG A 145 14.32 -7.23 -12.89
N ASN A 146 14.59 -6.92 -11.62
CA ASN A 146 15.70 -6.06 -11.21
C ASN A 146 17.00 -6.83 -11.01
N SER A 147 16.95 -8.17 -11.03
CA SER A 147 18.14 -9.01 -10.93
C SER A 147 18.98 -8.93 -12.20
N THR A 148 20.18 -8.38 -12.08
CA THR A 148 21.22 -8.40 -13.12
C THR A 148 21.83 -9.79 -13.31
N TYR A 149 21.57 -10.72 -12.38
CA TYR A 149 21.93 -12.12 -12.56
C TYR A 149 21.09 -12.70 -13.69
N ARG A 150 21.78 -13.09 -14.76
CA ARG A 150 21.22 -13.79 -15.93
C ARG A 150 20.80 -15.18 -15.48
N ASN A 151 19.64 -15.28 -14.83
CA ASN A 151 19.11 -16.55 -14.38
C ASN A 151 18.76 -17.38 -15.62
N ASN A 152 19.38 -18.54 -15.78
CA ASN A 152 19.06 -19.54 -16.81
C ASN A 152 17.62 -20.12 -16.69
N PHE A 153 16.78 -19.52 -15.84
CA PHE A 153 15.37 -19.84 -15.62
C PHE A 153 14.40 -18.87 -16.32
N SER A 154 14.89 -17.80 -16.94
CA SER A 154 14.09 -17.09 -17.95
C SER A 154 13.72 -18.09 -19.02
N ALA A 155 12.40 -18.26 -19.23
CA ALA A 155 11.81 -19.26 -20.11
C ALA A 155 12.70 -19.53 -21.34
N PRO A 156 13.05 -20.79 -21.62
CA PRO A 156 13.89 -21.08 -22.78
C PRO A 156 13.18 -20.48 -23.99
N ARG A 157 13.86 -19.59 -24.73
CA ARG A 157 13.52 -19.38 -26.15
C ARG A 157 13.28 -20.78 -26.72
N PRO A 158 12.22 -21.04 -27.51
CA PRO A 158 12.00 -22.36 -28.07
C PRO A 158 13.21 -22.71 -28.91
N LEU A 159 14.11 -23.51 -28.33
CA LEU A 159 15.19 -24.14 -29.06
C LEU A 159 14.47 -25.06 -30.04
N ARG A 160 14.62 -24.79 -31.33
CA ARG A 160 14.21 -25.72 -32.37
C ARG A 160 14.93 -27.03 -32.08
N PHE A 161 14.21 -28.00 -31.52
CA PHE A 161 14.74 -29.33 -31.28
C PHE A 161 15.01 -29.96 -32.66
N SER A 162 16.28 -30.14 -33.01
CA SER A 162 16.65 -31.03 -34.11
C SER A 162 16.23 -32.45 -33.71
N ALA A 163 15.42 -33.07 -34.56
CA ALA A 163 14.58 -34.23 -34.25
C ALA A 163 15.34 -35.57 -34.02
N ASN A 164 16.68 -35.58 -33.94
CA ASN A 164 17.45 -36.81 -33.85
C ASN A 164 18.41 -36.80 -32.66
N LYS A 165 17.93 -37.19 -31.48
CA LYS A 165 18.78 -37.75 -30.40
C LYS A 165 18.06 -38.93 -29.73
N PRO A 166 18.75 -40.04 -29.44
CA PRO A 166 18.15 -41.20 -28.79
C PRO A 166 17.71 -40.87 -27.37
N LYS A 167 16.53 -41.38 -26.97
CA LYS A 167 15.91 -41.14 -25.66
C LYS A 167 16.80 -41.71 -24.54
N ALA A 168 17.49 -40.85 -23.80
CA ALA A 168 18.09 -41.23 -22.53
C ALA A 168 16.97 -41.61 -21.54
N LYS A 169 17.06 -42.79 -20.93
CA LYS A 169 16.13 -43.24 -19.88
C LYS A 169 16.41 -42.44 -18.61
N TYR A 170 15.66 -41.36 -18.39
CA TYR A 170 15.70 -40.62 -17.13
C TYR A 170 14.95 -41.41 -16.06
N THR A 171 15.66 -41.89 -15.05
CA THR A 171 15.03 -42.35 -13.80
C THR A 171 14.67 -41.10 -12.99
N THR A 172 13.39 -40.86 -12.79
CA THR A 172 12.90 -39.79 -11.92
C THR A 172 13.15 -40.18 -10.48
N ARG A 173 14.24 -39.67 -9.88
CA ARG A 173 14.38 -39.68 -8.42
C ARG A 173 13.64 -38.47 -7.88
N VAL A 174 12.54 -38.73 -7.18
CA VAL A 174 11.75 -37.70 -6.49
C VAL A 174 12.50 -37.32 -5.21
N SER A 175 13.41 -36.35 -5.30
CA SER A 175 14.07 -35.81 -4.11
C SER A 175 13.27 -34.61 -3.62
N LYS A 176 12.56 -34.77 -2.49
CA LYS A 176 11.95 -33.65 -1.76
C LYS A 176 13.07 -32.75 -1.22
N LEU A 177 13.15 -31.52 -1.69
CA LEU A 177 14.09 -30.52 -1.20
C LEU A 177 13.61 -30.03 0.18
N GLY A 178 14.42 -30.20 1.23
CA GLY A 178 14.17 -29.57 2.54
C GLY A 178 14.21 -30.44 3.80
N THR A 179 14.58 -31.72 3.75
CA THR A 179 14.68 -32.55 4.97
C THR A 179 16.11 -32.66 5.48
N ASN A 180 16.59 -31.64 6.18
CA ASN A 180 17.76 -31.75 7.05
C ASN A 180 17.29 -32.04 8.47
N LYS A 181 16.81 -33.26 8.70
CA LYS A 181 16.77 -33.86 10.03
C LYS A 181 17.14 -35.32 9.87
N THR A 182 18.36 -35.63 10.24
CA THR A 182 18.79 -36.99 10.59
C THR A 182 17.85 -37.50 11.67
N LEU A 183 16.78 -38.19 11.31
CA LEU A 183 16.03 -39.03 12.23
C LEU A 183 15.34 -40.14 11.43
N THR A 184 15.61 -41.35 11.87
CA THR A 184 14.90 -42.59 11.58
C THR A 184 13.38 -42.43 11.60
N THR A 185 12.72 -43.08 10.62
CA THR A 185 11.28 -43.42 10.52
C THR A 185 10.26 -42.28 10.41
N PRO A 186 9.20 -42.45 9.58
CA PRO A 186 8.12 -41.48 9.46
C PRO A 186 7.23 -41.55 10.70
N THR A 187 7.50 -40.72 11.71
CA THR A 187 6.60 -40.63 12.87
C THR A 187 5.31 -39.95 12.43
N GLN A 188 4.26 -40.74 12.25
CA GLN A 188 2.87 -40.29 12.29
C GLN A 188 2.72 -39.36 13.50
N LEU A 189 2.44 -38.07 13.27
CA LEU A 189 2.16 -37.15 14.37
C LEU A 189 0.94 -37.68 15.13
N ASP A 190 1.09 -37.85 16.44
CA ASP A 190 0.04 -38.38 17.31
C ASP A 190 -1.27 -37.59 17.09
N PRO A 191 -2.42 -38.24 16.79
CA PRO A 191 -3.68 -37.56 16.52
C PRO A 191 -4.11 -36.57 17.61
N SER A 192 -3.72 -36.84 18.86
CA SER A 192 -3.89 -35.94 20.01
C SER A 192 -3.23 -34.57 19.79
N THR A 193 -2.03 -34.57 19.21
CA THR A 193 -1.22 -33.39 18.93
C THR A 193 -1.80 -32.60 17.75
N LEU A 194 -2.26 -33.28 16.71
CA LEU A 194 -2.96 -32.63 15.59
C LEU A 194 -4.24 -31.94 16.04
N ARG A 195 -5.04 -32.60 16.89
CA ARG A 195 -6.26 -32.01 17.46
C ARG A 195 -5.95 -30.78 18.32
N ALA A 196 -4.87 -30.82 19.11
CA ALA A 196 -4.43 -29.69 19.91
C ALA A 196 -3.96 -28.50 19.05
N ILE A 197 -3.22 -28.76 17.96
CA ILE A 197 -2.80 -27.72 17.00
C ILE A 197 -4.01 -27.07 16.33
N LEU A 198 -4.95 -27.89 15.87
CA LEU A 198 -6.16 -27.42 15.20
C LEU A 198 -7.04 -26.59 16.15
N PHE A 199 -7.23 -27.06 17.39
CA PHE A 199 -7.96 -26.35 18.44
C PHE A 199 -7.31 -25.00 18.76
N LYS A 200 -5.98 -24.98 18.95
CA LYS A 200 -5.22 -23.74 19.20
C LYS A 200 -5.32 -22.75 18.04
N ALA A 201 -5.31 -23.24 16.79
CA ALA A 201 -5.50 -22.41 15.60
C ALA A 201 -6.92 -21.83 15.54
N ALA A 202 -7.95 -22.61 15.86
CA ALA A 202 -9.34 -22.15 15.90
C ALA A 202 -9.56 -21.10 17.01
N GLN A 203 -9.01 -21.31 18.20
CA GLN A 203 -9.09 -20.32 19.29
C GLN A 203 -8.43 -19.00 18.93
N ARG A 204 -7.28 -19.02 18.23
CA ARG A 204 -6.65 -17.79 17.73
C ARG A 204 -7.58 -17.02 16.81
N ARG A 205 -8.21 -17.68 15.84
CA ARG A 205 -9.19 -17.03 14.95
C ARG A 205 -10.35 -16.38 15.73
N ILE A 206 -10.92 -17.08 16.71
CA ILE A 206 -12.01 -16.55 17.56
C ILE A 206 -11.54 -15.37 18.42
N ASN A 207 -10.31 -15.40 18.91
CA ASN A 207 -9.77 -14.29 19.69
C ASN A 207 -9.47 -13.08 18.81
N ASP A 208 -8.95 -13.31 17.60
CA ASP A 208 -8.67 -12.26 16.62
C ASP A 208 -9.97 -11.56 16.20
N THR A 209 -11.08 -12.30 16.00
CA THR A 209 -12.38 -11.68 15.70
C THR A 209 -12.85 -10.77 16.84
N LYS A 210 -12.69 -11.20 18.10
CA LYS A 210 -13.07 -10.39 19.28
C LYS A 210 -12.20 -9.15 19.48
N ILE A 211 -10.89 -9.28 19.30
CA ILE A 211 -9.94 -8.17 19.45
C ILE A 211 -10.25 -7.07 18.42
N CYS A 212 -10.74 -7.44 17.24
CA CYS A 212 -11.00 -6.49 16.18
C CYS A 212 -12.45 -5.99 16.10
N ALA A 213 -13.47 -6.82 16.29
CA ALA A 213 -14.88 -6.48 16.08
C ALA A 213 -15.51 -5.55 17.13
N ASP A 214 -15.14 -5.66 18.42
CA ASP A 214 -15.90 -4.99 19.51
C ASP A 214 -15.66 -3.48 19.65
N VAL A 215 -14.95 -2.84 18.71
CA VAL A 215 -14.38 -1.51 18.97
C VAL A 215 -14.38 -0.59 17.76
N GLU A 216 -15.31 -0.69 16.79
CA GLU A 216 -15.35 0.35 15.73
C GLU A 216 -15.53 1.75 16.35
N SER A 217 -16.51 1.95 17.23
CA SER A 217 -16.79 3.27 17.82
C SER A 217 -15.66 3.79 18.73
N ALA A 218 -15.05 2.93 19.55
CA ALA A 218 -13.96 3.33 20.46
C ALA A 218 -12.56 3.30 19.81
N LYS A 219 -12.38 2.64 18.65
CA LYS A 219 -11.15 2.77 17.83
C LYS A 219 -11.21 4.00 16.96
N LEU A 220 -12.40 4.45 16.54
CA LEU A 220 -12.56 5.72 15.82
C LEU A 220 -12.03 6.91 16.61
N SER A 221 -12.10 6.91 17.96
CA SER A 221 -11.47 7.96 18.79
C SER A 221 -9.94 7.90 18.82
N ASN A 222 -9.33 6.81 18.34
CA ASN A 222 -7.87 6.69 18.22
C ASN A 222 -7.36 7.16 16.83
N VAL A 223 -8.27 7.54 15.92
CA VAL A 223 -7.90 8.17 14.65
C VAL A 223 -7.32 9.55 14.96
N PRO A 224 -6.08 9.86 14.56
CA PRO A 224 -5.52 11.19 14.75
C PRO A 224 -6.34 12.24 13.99
N GLU A 225 -6.58 13.38 14.63
CA GLU A 225 -7.17 14.55 13.97
C GLU A 225 -6.22 15.12 12.92
N ASP A 226 -6.78 15.73 11.88
CA ASP A 226 -6.01 16.22 10.73
C ASP A 226 -4.99 17.32 11.12
N ASP A 227 -5.23 18.04 12.23
CA ASP A 227 -4.31 19.05 12.76
C ASP A 227 -3.01 18.46 13.34
N GLU A 228 -3.06 17.24 13.87
CA GLU A 228 -1.88 16.53 14.42
C GLU A 228 -1.00 15.90 13.32
N LEU A 229 -1.52 15.85 12.10
CA LEU A 229 -0.91 15.15 10.97
C LEU A 229 -0.10 16.12 10.09
N LYS A 230 1.14 15.74 9.77
CA LYS A 230 1.94 16.41 8.74
C LYS A 230 1.54 15.82 7.40
N ILE A 231 0.52 16.41 6.78
CA ILE A 231 -0.04 15.95 5.51
C ILE A 231 0.87 16.42 4.37
N ILE A 232 1.23 15.50 3.48
CA ILE A 232 1.74 15.84 2.15
C ILE A 232 0.63 15.55 1.15
N GLU A 233 0.24 16.58 0.40
CA GLU A 233 -0.76 16.48 -0.65
C GLU A 233 -0.14 15.98 -1.95
N VAL A 234 -0.79 15.01 -2.58
CA VAL A 234 -0.41 14.52 -3.91
C VAL A 234 -1.15 15.35 -4.94
N ILE A 235 -0.39 16.06 -5.76
CA ILE A 235 -0.94 16.70 -6.95
C ILE A 235 -0.96 15.62 -8.04
N SER A 236 -2.14 15.08 -8.33
CA SER A 236 -2.34 14.28 -9.53
C SER A 236 -2.32 15.23 -10.73
N LEU A 237 -1.35 15.09 -11.62
CA LEU A 237 -1.20 15.91 -12.83
C LEU A 237 -2.02 15.42 -14.04
N ASP A 238 -2.95 14.47 -13.84
CA ASP A 238 -3.67 13.83 -14.96
C ASP A 238 -5.19 13.99 -14.86
N THR A 239 -5.70 15.22 -14.73
CA THR A 239 -7.15 15.47 -14.90
C THR A 239 -7.51 16.80 -15.58
N ASP A 240 -6.68 17.31 -16.50
CA ASP A 240 -7.01 18.51 -17.29
C ASP A 240 -7.01 18.26 -18.81
N ILE A 241 -7.63 17.17 -19.27
CA ILE A 241 -8.03 17.05 -20.68
C ILE A 241 -9.41 16.40 -20.73
N THR A 242 -10.46 17.20 -20.60
CA THR A 242 -11.80 17.04 -21.21
C THR A 242 -12.81 18.01 -20.60
N ASN A 243 -12.52 19.31 -20.53
CA ASN A 243 -13.59 20.30 -20.41
C ASN A 243 -13.27 21.69 -20.98
N SER A 244 -12.46 21.76 -22.04
CA SER A 244 -12.17 23.03 -22.75
C SER A 244 -12.94 23.17 -24.07
N GLN A 245 -14.05 22.45 -24.24
CA GLN A 245 -14.95 22.60 -25.39
C GLN A 245 -16.43 22.67 -24.95
N ARG A 246 -16.74 23.51 -23.96
CA ARG A 246 -18.10 24.05 -23.73
C ARG A 246 -17.99 25.43 -23.08
N GLY A 247 -17.57 26.42 -23.86
CA GLY A 247 -17.42 27.80 -23.39
C GLY A 247 -17.21 28.82 -24.52
N ILE A 248 -17.57 28.46 -25.76
CA ILE A 248 -17.63 29.39 -26.89
C ILE A 248 -19.02 29.22 -27.48
N GLU A 249 -19.98 29.96 -26.92
CA GLU A 249 -21.22 30.41 -27.57
C GLU A 249 -22.07 31.06 -26.48
N GLN A 250 -21.91 32.37 -26.32
CA GLN A 250 -22.94 33.35 -26.00
C GLN A 250 -22.28 34.68 -25.64
N LEU A 251 -21.81 35.43 -26.65
CA LEU A 251 -21.86 36.90 -26.67
C LEU A 251 -21.39 37.45 -28.03
N SER A 252 -22.26 37.45 -29.04
CA SER A 252 -22.20 38.42 -30.16
C SER A 252 -23.46 38.27 -31.02
N SER A 253 -24.54 38.91 -30.58
CA SER A 253 -25.70 39.22 -31.42
C SER A 253 -25.89 40.73 -31.40
N SER A 254 -25.41 41.39 -32.44
CA SER A 254 -25.81 42.75 -32.78
C SER A 254 -25.75 42.85 -34.30
N ASP A 255 -26.97 42.86 -34.84
CA ASP A 255 -27.35 42.88 -36.23
C ASP A 255 -26.95 44.20 -36.92
N ASP A 256 -26.54 44.09 -38.19
CA ASP A 256 -26.73 45.10 -39.23
C ASP A 256 -27.38 44.35 -40.42
N PRO A 257 -28.40 44.90 -41.12
CA PRO A 257 -28.07 45.73 -42.28
C PRO A 257 -29.10 46.80 -42.73
N HIS A 258 -28.59 47.69 -43.60
CA HIS A 258 -29.27 48.55 -44.59
C HIS A 258 -29.82 49.92 -44.15
N ASP A 259 -29.05 50.97 -44.45
CA ASP A 259 -29.55 52.05 -45.33
C ASP A 259 -28.38 52.73 -46.07
N SER A 260 -28.59 53.06 -47.34
CA SER A 260 -27.69 53.82 -48.22
C SER A 260 -28.42 55.13 -48.59
N PRO A 261 -27.83 56.08 -49.34
CA PRO A 261 -26.50 56.70 -49.29
C PRO A 261 -26.63 58.25 -49.17
N GLU A 262 -25.55 58.98 -48.87
CA GLU A 262 -25.47 60.37 -49.34
C GLU A 262 -24.06 60.75 -49.79
N VAL A 263 -24.02 61.11 -51.07
CA VAL A 263 -22.93 61.74 -51.81
C VAL A 263 -22.79 63.17 -51.32
N ILE A 264 -21.58 63.69 -51.17
CA ILE A 264 -21.18 65.05 -51.59
C ILE A 264 -19.64 65.12 -51.67
N VAL A 265 -19.21 65.63 -52.82
CA VAL A 265 -17.85 65.93 -53.28
C VAL A 265 -17.49 67.37 -52.85
N LEU A 266 -16.21 67.73 -53.00
CA LEU A 266 -15.57 69.07 -53.07
C LEU A 266 -14.86 69.46 -51.75
N ASP A 267 -13.61 69.88 -51.71
CA ASP A 267 -12.55 70.17 -52.71
C ASP A 267 -11.17 69.95 -52.03
#